data_AF-A0A9E5FZD5-F1
#
_entry.id   AF-A0A9E5FZD5-F1
#
_cell.length_a   1.000
_cell.length_b   1.000
_cell.length_c   1.000
_cell.angle_alpha   90.00
_cell.angle_beta   90.00
_cell.angle_gamma   90.00
#
_symmetry.space_group_name_H-M   'P 1'
#
loop_
_entity.id
_entity.type
_entity.pdbx_description
1 polymer ?
#
loop_
_entity_poly.entity_id
_entity_poly.type
_entity_poly.pdbx_seq_one_letter_code
_entity_poly.pdbx_strand_id
1 'polypeptide(L)'
;PVQFPDPARVRGGRAPNRGEVALAVAFRFLVWRAHTALRAISKTPVAREVDAIERDLRWAYRIKRALLERVLPEALVPCVQRLGRGWDEVPVSLRMRWAAFAALECSHALEFGEHSSVAIEDVHPAHVAAHAVERAIARGGPEFAPSNGDDVNALDDAIMRCVPWWHVVCAGDGWLTASAKCAPEHGRVLTLHFGLDGTMPRTFEEIARELKISTSRATADWYAAMHAVLQVR
;
A
#
# COMPACT_ATOMS: atom_id res chain seq x y z
N PRO A 1 -10.44 -0.80 12.73
CA PRO A 1 -10.23 -2.22 12.35
C PRO A 1 -10.85 -2.51 10.99
N VAL A 2 -10.04 -2.96 10.02
CA VAL A 2 -10.55 -3.40 8.71
C VAL A 2 -11.43 -4.63 8.93
N GLN A 3 -12.73 -4.50 8.65
CA GLN A 3 -13.65 -5.64 8.63
C GLN A 3 -13.59 -6.27 7.25
N PHE A 4 -13.00 -7.45 7.14
CA PHE A 4 -13.01 -8.20 5.89
C PHE A 4 -14.26 -9.06 5.79
N PRO A 5 -14.87 -9.19 4.60
CA PRO A 5 -15.95 -10.14 4.40
C PRO A 5 -15.46 -11.56 4.64
N ASP A 6 -16.35 -12.41 5.16
CA ASP A 6 -16.09 -13.84 5.37
C ASP A 6 -15.56 -14.49 4.07
N PRO A 7 -14.33 -15.04 4.07
CA PRO A 7 -13.74 -15.69 2.89
C PRO A 7 -14.59 -16.85 2.37
N ALA A 8 -15.40 -17.49 3.23
CA ALA A 8 -16.28 -18.58 2.83
C ALA A 8 -17.42 -18.12 1.90
N ARG A 9 -17.75 -16.82 1.89
CA ARG A 9 -18.79 -16.23 1.02
C ARG A 9 -18.28 -15.79 -0.35
N VAL A 10 -16.99 -15.92 -0.65
CA VAL A 10 -16.38 -15.44 -1.91
C VAL A 10 -16.52 -16.45 -3.07
N ARG A 11 -17.26 -17.55 -2.89
CA ARG A 11 -17.47 -18.55 -3.96
C ARG A 11 -18.38 -18.04 -5.07
N GLY A 12 -17.77 -17.56 -6.14
CA GLY A 12 -18.40 -17.37 -7.44
C GLY A 12 -17.41 -16.72 -8.38
N GLY A 13 -17.09 -17.37 -9.50
CA GLY A 13 -16.19 -16.86 -10.54
C GLY A 13 -16.62 -15.46 -10.96
N ARG A 14 -15.95 -14.45 -10.41
CA ARG A 14 -16.25 -13.06 -10.64
C ARG A 14 -15.54 -12.67 -11.92
N ALA A 15 -16.31 -12.24 -12.93
CA ALA A 15 -15.75 -11.64 -14.13
C ALA A 15 -14.70 -10.57 -13.74
N PRO A 16 -13.64 -10.37 -14.54
CA PRO A 16 -12.57 -9.43 -14.21
C PRO A 16 -13.16 -8.09 -13.80
N ASN A 17 -12.91 -7.73 -12.55
CA ASN A 17 -13.33 -6.42 -12.06
C ASN A 17 -12.46 -5.41 -12.79
N ARG A 18 -13.01 -4.73 -13.80
CA ARG A 18 -12.30 -3.71 -14.59
C ARG A 18 -11.60 -2.69 -13.70
N GLY A 19 -12.12 -2.44 -12.50
CA GLY A 19 -11.49 -1.60 -11.48
C GLY A 19 -10.18 -2.15 -10.91
N GLU A 20 -10.06 -3.46 -10.66
CA GLU A 20 -8.82 -4.08 -10.13
C GLU A 20 -7.71 -4.10 -11.19
N VAL A 21 -8.07 -4.46 -12.42
CA VAL A 21 -7.12 -4.45 -13.55
C VAL A 21 -6.60 -3.02 -13.79
N ALA A 22 -7.50 -2.03 -13.81
CA ALA A 22 -7.09 -0.63 -13.95
C ALA A 22 -6.16 -0.15 -12.83
N LEU A 23 -6.43 -0.53 -11.57
CA LEU A 23 -5.53 -0.22 -10.46
C LEU A 23 -4.17 -0.93 -10.59
N ALA A 24 -4.14 -2.20 -10.98
CA ALA A 24 -2.90 -2.94 -11.18
C ALA A 24 -2.04 -2.32 -12.30
N VAL A 25 -2.65 -1.94 -13.43
CA VAL A 25 -1.97 -1.25 -14.53
C VAL A 25 -1.46 0.12 -14.09
N ALA A 26 -2.29 0.92 -13.41
CA ALA A 26 -1.90 2.23 -12.90
C ALA A 26 -0.73 2.13 -11.90
N PHE A 27 -0.76 1.15 -11.00
CA PHE A 27 0.33 0.87 -10.07
C PHE A 27 1.64 0.59 -10.81
N ARG A 28 1.64 -0.38 -11.74
CA ARG A 28 2.85 -0.75 -12.51
C ARG A 28 3.37 0.40 -13.34
N PHE A 29 2.48 1.17 -13.97
CA PHE A 29 2.86 2.36 -14.73
C PHE A 29 3.58 3.39 -13.85
N LEU A 30 3.06 3.70 -12.66
CA LEU A 30 3.68 4.65 -11.74
C LEU A 30 5.04 4.16 -11.23
N VAL A 31 5.15 2.87 -10.86
CA VAL A 31 6.42 2.26 -10.45
C VAL A 31 7.43 2.28 -11.59
N TRP A 32 7.03 1.91 -12.80
CA TRP A 32 7.88 1.97 -13.99
C TRP A 32 8.34 3.40 -14.29
N ARG A 33 7.43 4.38 -14.20
CA ARG A 33 7.75 5.80 -14.43
C ARG A 33 8.74 6.32 -13.39
N ALA A 34 8.51 6.04 -12.11
CA ALA A 34 9.40 6.43 -11.02
C ALA A 34 10.79 5.78 -11.17
N HIS A 35 10.84 4.49 -11.49
CA HIS A 35 12.10 3.77 -11.70
C HIS A 35 12.87 4.27 -12.94
N THR A 36 12.16 4.60 -14.02
CA THR A 36 12.77 5.20 -15.22
C THR A 36 13.34 6.59 -14.92
N ALA A 37 12.60 7.41 -14.19
CA ALA A 37 13.06 8.72 -13.73
C ALA A 37 14.27 8.61 -12.79
N LEU A 38 14.26 7.65 -11.87
CA LEU A 38 15.38 7.39 -10.96
C LEU A 38 16.65 6.94 -11.71
N ARG A 39 16.51 6.18 -12.81
CA ARG A 39 17.66 5.81 -13.66
C ARG A 39 18.21 6.98 -14.46
N ALA A 40 17.36 7.94 -14.81
CA ALA A 40 17.71 9.13 -15.59
C ALA A 40 18.12 10.32 -14.71
N ILE A 41 18.01 10.20 -13.38
CA ILE A 41 18.25 11.30 -12.46
C ILE A 41 19.70 11.76 -12.51
N SER A 42 19.92 13.06 -12.41
CA SER A 42 21.26 13.62 -12.37
C SER A 42 21.99 13.24 -11.08
N LYS A 43 23.33 13.28 -11.08
CA LYS A 43 24.15 13.05 -9.86
C LYS A 43 23.86 14.06 -8.74
N THR A 44 23.38 15.24 -9.10
CA THR A 44 23.02 16.34 -8.19
C THR A 44 21.58 16.76 -8.51
N PRO A 45 20.59 15.96 -8.09
CA PRO A 45 19.21 16.19 -8.48
C PRO A 45 18.68 17.51 -7.92
N VAL A 46 17.87 18.19 -8.72
CA VAL A 46 17.11 19.35 -8.24
C VAL A 46 15.85 18.87 -7.51
N ALA A 47 15.37 19.67 -6.54
CA ALA A 47 14.23 19.30 -5.69
C ALA A 47 12.99 18.84 -6.48
N ARG A 48 12.71 19.48 -7.63
CA ARG A 48 11.58 19.10 -8.51
C ARG A 48 11.69 17.69 -9.08
N GLU A 49 12.91 17.20 -9.35
CA GLU A 49 13.12 15.84 -9.90
C GLU A 49 12.81 14.81 -8.83
N VAL A 50 13.31 15.04 -7.61
CA VAL A 50 13.06 14.18 -6.45
C VAL A 50 11.58 14.15 -6.11
N ASP A 51 10.94 15.32 -6.02
CA ASP A 51 9.53 15.43 -5.65
C ASP A 51 8.58 14.78 -6.68
N ALA A 52 8.93 14.82 -7.97
CA ALA A 52 8.17 14.12 -9.00
C ALA A 52 8.25 12.58 -8.85
N ILE A 53 9.45 12.05 -8.57
CA ILE A 53 9.65 10.61 -8.30
C ILE A 53 8.91 10.21 -7.03
N GLU A 54 9.05 10.99 -5.96
CA GLU A 54 8.38 10.73 -4.70
C GLU A 54 6.87 10.71 -4.90
N ARG A 55 6.28 11.71 -5.57
CA ARG A 55 4.84 11.77 -5.87
C ARG A 55 4.34 10.49 -6.52
N ASP A 56 5.05 10.01 -7.53
CA ASP A 56 4.70 8.80 -8.27
C ASP A 56 4.71 7.58 -7.36
N LEU A 57 5.72 7.46 -6.49
CA LEU A 57 5.81 6.40 -5.49
C LEU A 57 4.70 6.52 -4.44
N ARG A 58 4.40 7.72 -3.90
CA ARG A 58 3.29 7.91 -2.93
C ARG A 58 1.99 7.41 -3.54
N TRP A 59 1.74 7.76 -4.79
CA TRP A 59 0.52 7.36 -5.46
C TRP A 59 0.48 5.87 -5.78
N ALA A 60 1.59 5.31 -6.27
CA ALA A 60 1.71 3.88 -6.52
C ALA A 60 1.37 3.08 -5.25
N TYR A 61 1.92 3.43 -4.10
CA TYR A 61 1.67 2.72 -2.87
C TYR A 61 0.24 2.89 -2.34
N ARG A 62 -0.40 4.06 -2.53
CA ARG A 62 -1.84 4.21 -2.23
C ARG A 62 -2.69 3.27 -3.10
N ILE A 63 -2.38 3.18 -4.39
CA ILE A 63 -3.05 2.25 -5.30
C ILE A 63 -2.78 0.80 -4.88
N LYS A 64 -1.53 0.47 -4.51
CA LYS A 64 -1.16 -0.87 -4.03
C LYS A 64 -1.95 -1.26 -2.78
N ARG A 65 -2.07 -0.37 -1.80
CA ARG A 65 -2.90 -0.59 -0.60
C ARG A 65 -4.36 -0.87 -0.99
N ALA A 66 -4.96 -0.01 -1.82
CA ALA A 66 -6.33 -0.18 -2.28
C ALA A 66 -6.53 -1.48 -3.08
N LEU A 67 -5.52 -1.90 -3.83
CA LEU A 67 -5.52 -3.17 -4.57
C LEU A 67 -5.42 -4.36 -3.60
N LEU A 68 -4.51 -4.31 -2.63
CA LEU A 68 -4.37 -5.33 -1.57
C LEU A 68 -5.66 -5.52 -0.79
N GLU A 69 -6.30 -4.43 -0.36
CA GLU A 69 -7.59 -4.48 0.35
C GLU A 69 -8.69 -5.17 -0.47
N ARG A 70 -8.64 -5.09 -1.82
CA ARG A 70 -9.59 -5.74 -2.73
C ARG A 70 -9.28 -7.21 -2.98
N VAL A 71 -8.00 -7.58 -3.11
CA VAL A 71 -7.60 -8.96 -3.47
C VAL A 71 -7.43 -9.88 -2.25
N LEU A 72 -7.16 -9.31 -1.07
CA LEU A 72 -6.88 -10.07 0.15
C LEU A 72 -8.01 -11.05 0.53
N PRO A 73 -9.31 -10.72 0.41
CA PRO A 73 -10.38 -11.69 0.72
C PRO A 73 -10.29 -12.99 -0.09
N GLU A 74 -10.00 -12.90 -1.40
CA GLU A 74 -9.81 -14.07 -2.25
C GLU A 74 -8.52 -14.82 -1.89
N ALA A 75 -7.46 -14.08 -1.60
CA ALA A 75 -6.17 -14.65 -1.22
C ALA A 75 -6.17 -15.33 0.17
N LEU A 76 -7.18 -15.06 1.01
CA LEU A 76 -7.38 -15.75 2.28
C LEU A 76 -8.10 -17.09 2.13
N VAL A 77 -8.75 -17.37 0.99
CA VAL A 77 -9.46 -18.64 0.77
C VAL A 77 -8.54 -19.86 0.92
N PRO A 78 -7.34 -19.90 0.32
CA PRO A 78 -6.38 -20.99 0.53
C PRO A 78 -5.96 -21.14 2.00
N CYS A 79 -5.84 -20.03 2.74
CA CYS A 79 -5.49 -20.04 4.17
C CYS A 79 -6.59 -20.74 4.99
N VAL A 80 -7.86 -20.40 4.75
CA VAL A 80 -9.01 -21.04 5.42
C VAL A 80 -9.07 -22.52 5.09
N GLN A 81 -8.86 -22.90 3.82
CA GLN A 81 -8.82 -24.30 3.40
C GLN A 81 -7.71 -25.09 4.09
N ARG A 82 -6.50 -24.51 4.19
CA ARG A 82 -5.36 -25.11 4.88
C ARG A 82 -5.59 -25.31 6.38
N LEU A 83 -6.32 -24.39 7.00
CA LEU A 83 -6.68 -24.45 8.42
C LEU A 83 -7.80 -25.44 8.72
N GLY A 84 -8.63 -25.78 7.73
CA GLY A 84 -9.71 -26.77 7.86
C GLY A 84 -10.87 -26.35 8.77
N ARG A 85 -10.99 -25.06 9.08
CA ARG A 85 -12.01 -24.48 9.98
C ARG A 85 -12.43 -23.10 9.52
N GLY A 86 -13.60 -22.63 9.98
CA GLY A 86 -14.10 -21.30 9.63
C GLY A 86 -13.14 -20.20 10.09
N TRP A 87 -13.00 -19.11 9.33
CA TRP A 87 -12.07 -18.03 9.68
C TRP A 87 -12.35 -17.48 11.09
N ASP A 88 -13.62 -17.33 11.46
CA ASP A 88 -14.03 -16.81 12.78
C ASP A 88 -13.75 -17.77 13.94
N GLU A 89 -13.52 -19.05 13.67
CA GLU A 89 -13.16 -20.07 14.67
C GLU A 89 -11.65 -20.08 14.96
N VAL A 90 -10.85 -19.34 14.17
CA VAL A 90 -9.40 -19.24 14.32
C VAL A 90 -9.09 -18.17 15.38
N PRO A 91 -8.18 -18.46 16.36
CA PRO A 91 -7.72 -17.46 17.32
C PRO A 91 -7.24 -16.19 16.62
N VAL A 92 -7.56 -15.02 17.20
CA VAL A 92 -7.27 -13.71 16.58
C VAL A 92 -5.79 -13.56 16.21
N SER A 93 -4.87 -13.93 17.09
CA SER A 93 -3.43 -13.90 16.82
C SER A 93 -3.04 -14.74 15.59
N LEU A 94 -3.59 -15.95 15.47
CA LEU A 94 -3.33 -16.81 14.34
C LEU A 94 -3.97 -16.25 13.05
N ARG A 95 -5.18 -15.68 13.12
CA ARG A 95 -5.80 -14.99 11.98
C ARG A 95 -4.93 -13.85 11.47
N MET A 96 -4.44 -13.00 12.36
CA MET A 96 -3.61 -11.85 12.00
C MET A 96 -2.29 -12.29 11.37
N ARG A 97 -1.66 -13.36 11.86
CA ARG A 97 -0.47 -13.95 11.20
C ARG A 97 -0.76 -14.46 9.79
N TRP A 98 -1.88 -15.16 9.61
CA TRP A 98 -2.28 -15.66 8.30
C TRP A 98 -2.65 -14.53 7.33
N ALA A 99 -3.30 -13.48 7.83
CA ALA A 99 -3.61 -12.29 7.05
C ALA A 99 -2.33 -11.51 6.67
N ALA A 100 -1.39 -11.37 7.61
CA ALA A 100 -0.08 -10.77 7.39
C ALA A 100 0.71 -11.52 6.31
N PHE A 101 0.77 -12.84 6.43
CA PHE A 101 1.38 -13.73 5.43
C PHE A 101 0.75 -13.54 4.06
N ALA A 102 -0.59 -13.63 3.98
CA ALA A 102 -1.29 -13.45 2.71
C ALA A 102 -1.03 -12.06 2.11
N ALA A 103 -1.05 -11.00 2.91
CA ALA A 103 -0.79 -9.63 2.44
C ALA A 103 0.61 -9.46 1.83
N LEU A 104 1.64 -10.05 2.45
CA LEU A 104 3.01 -10.02 1.94
C LEU A 104 3.14 -10.78 0.61
N GLU A 105 2.55 -11.97 0.51
CA GLU A 105 2.59 -12.77 -0.72
C GLU A 105 1.78 -12.13 -1.85
N CYS A 106 0.61 -11.55 -1.54
CA CYS A 106 -0.16 -10.75 -2.50
C CYS A 106 0.67 -9.57 -3.00
N SER A 107 1.32 -8.85 -2.08
CA SER A 107 2.17 -7.70 -2.40
C SER A 107 3.27 -8.08 -3.38
N HIS A 108 4.01 -9.16 -3.09
CA HIS A 108 5.07 -9.65 -3.99
C HIS A 108 4.52 -10.08 -5.35
N ALA A 109 3.38 -10.78 -5.38
CA ALA A 109 2.78 -11.23 -6.63
C ALA A 109 2.33 -10.07 -7.54
N LEU A 110 1.80 -9.01 -6.94
CA LEU A 110 1.36 -7.81 -7.65
C LEU A 110 2.55 -7.02 -8.23
N GLU A 111 3.68 -6.97 -7.50
CA GLU A 111 4.92 -6.30 -7.89
C GLU A 111 5.74 -7.07 -8.94
N PHE A 112 5.90 -8.38 -8.74
CA PHE A 112 6.88 -9.19 -9.48
C PHE A 112 6.26 -10.28 -10.36
N GLY A 113 4.94 -10.30 -10.53
CA GLY A 113 4.22 -11.30 -11.34
C GLY A 113 4.65 -11.38 -12.82
N GLU A 114 5.55 -10.51 -13.27
CA GLU A 114 6.13 -10.42 -14.61
C GLU A 114 7.49 -11.13 -14.79
N HIS A 115 7.66 -12.34 -14.25
CA HIS A 115 8.62 -13.29 -14.85
C HIS A 115 7.94 -14.31 -15.77
N SER A 116 6.63 -14.22 -15.98
CA SER A 116 5.91 -15.05 -16.95
C SER A 116 5.35 -14.18 -18.07
N SER A 117 5.58 -14.61 -19.30
CA SER A 117 5.30 -13.94 -20.58
C SER A 117 3.82 -13.77 -20.92
N VAL A 118 2.93 -13.63 -19.94
CA VAL A 118 1.48 -13.50 -20.16
C VAL A 118 1.10 -12.04 -20.00
N ALA A 119 0.52 -11.47 -21.06
CA ALA A 119 -0.01 -10.11 -21.05
C ALA A 119 -0.98 -9.95 -19.87
N ILE A 120 -0.72 -8.94 -19.05
CA ILE A 120 -1.47 -8.58 -17.83
C ILE A 120 -2.96 -8.37 -18.11
N GLU A 121 -3.30 -8.05 -19.36
CA GLU A 121 -4.67 -7.81 -19.83
C GLU A 121 -5.60 -9.01 -19.58
N ASP A 122 -5.04 -10.23 -19.49
CA ASP A 122 -5.82 -11.46 -19.32
C ASP A 122 -5.80 -12.03 -17.90
N VAL A 123 -5.05 -11.44 -16.96
CA VAL A 123 -4.81 -12.04 -15.65
C VAL A 123 -5.49 -11.26 -14.53
N HIS A 124 -6.48 -11.88 -13.90
CA HIS A 124 -7.25 -11.33 -12.79
C HIS A 124 -6.35 -11.15 -11.55
N PRO A 125 -6.12 -9.92 -11.03
CA PRO A 125 -5.19 -9.67 -9.93
C PRO A 125 -5.50 -10.48 -8.67
N ALA A 126 -6.78 -10.74 -8.40
CA ALA A 126 -7.20 -11.52 -7.25
C ALA A 126 -6.83 -13.00 -7.39
N HIS A 127 -6.95 -13.58 -8.59
CA HIS A 127 -6.48 -14.94 -8.86
C HIS A 127 -4.95 -15.07 -8.76
N VAL A 128 -4.19 -14.08 -9.23
CA VAL A 128 -2.72 -14.05 -9.10
C VAL A 128 -2.32 -14.05 -7.63
N ALA A 129 -2.96 -13.18 -6.86
CA ALA A 129 -2.75 -13.07 -5.42
C ALA A 129 -3.09 -14.39 -4.71
N ALA A 130 -4.27 -14.98 -4.97
CA ALA A 130 -4.68 -16.25 -4.38
C ALA A 130 -3.75 -17.41 -4.73
N HIS A 131 -3.36 -17.52 -6.01
CA HIS A 131 -2.41 -18.55 -6.46
C HIS A 131 -1.02 -18.36 -5.86
N ALA A 132 -0.57 -17.11 -5.66
CA ALA A 132 0.69 -16.84 -4.97
C ALA A 132 0.66 -17.32 -3.52
N VAL A 133 -0.43 -17.02 -2.79
CA VAL A 133 -0.63 -17.49 -1.42
C VAL A 133 -0.70 -19.02 -1.37
N GLU A 134 -1.43 -19.66 -2.28
CA GLU A 134 -1.52 -21.13 -2.36
C GLU A 134 -0.13 -21.77 -2.55
N ARG A 135 0.68 -21.24 -3.47
CA ARG A 135 2.06 -21.71 -3.67
C ARG A 135 2.95 -21.47 -2.46
N ALA A 136 2.75 -20.36 -1.75
CA ALA A 136 3.52 -20.05 -0.54
C ALA A 136 3.14 -21.01 0.60
N ILE A 137 1.85 -21.31 0.79
CA ILE A 137 1.38 -22.32 1.74
C ILE A 137 2.01 -23.68 1.47
N ALA A 138 2.09 -24.09 0.21
CA ALA A 138 2.70 -25.36 -0.19
C ALA A 138 4.20 -25.45 0.16
N ARG A 139 4.90 -24.30 0.29
CA ARG A 139 6.31 -24.24 0.70
C ARG A 139 6.52 -24.17 2.22
N GLY A 140 5.43 -23.96 2.98
CA GLY A 140 5.46 -23.77 4.42
C GLY A 140 4.59 -22.57 4.81
N GLY A 141 3.48 -22.82 5.49
CA GLY A 141 2.60 -21.77 5.99
C GLY A 141 3.20 -21.04 7.21
N PRO A 142 2.61 -19.89 7.59
CA PRO A 142 3.11 -19.06 8.67
C PRO A 142 2.99 -19.72 10.05
N GLU A 143 2.27 -20.84 10.21
CA GLU A 143 2.08 -21.54 11.48
C GLU A 143 3.37 -22.07 12.11
N PHE A 144 4.43 -22.25 11.31
CA PHE A 144 5.74 -22.74 11.78
C PHE A 144 6.75 -21.63 12.09
N ALA A 145 6.43 -20.37 11.77
CA ALA A 145 7.31 -19.26 12.10
C ALA A 145 7.31 -18.98 13.62
N PRO A 146 8.45 -18.59 14.22
CA PRO A 146 8.46 -18.15 15.61
C PRO A 146 7.51 -16.96 15.81
N SER A 147 6.67 -17.00 16.86
CA SER A 147 5.85 -15.84 17.24
C SER A 147 6.76 -14.80 17.89
N ASN A 148 6.73 -13.57 17.37
CA ASN A 148 7.54 -12.46 17.92
C ASN A 148 6.79 -11.68 19.02
N GLY A 149 5.70 -12.23 19.57
CA GLY A 149 5.01 -11.70 20.75
C GLY A 149 3.88 -10.71 20.46
N ASP A 150 3.89 -9.99 19.33
CA ASP A 150 2.80 -9.07 18.93
C ASP A 150 2.11 -9.51 17.63
N ASP A 151 1.46 -10.68 17.70
CA ASP A 151 0.73 -11.23 16.55
C ASP A 151 -0.56 -10.44 16.26
N VAL A 152 -1.05 -9.60 17.18
CA VAL A 152 -2.30 -8.84 17.02
C VAL A 152 -2.14 -7.72 16.00
N ASN A 153 -0.96 -7.08 15.94
CA ASN A 153 -0.64 -6.03 14.98
C ASN A 153 0.05 -6.54 13.71
N ALA A 154 0.22 -7.86 13.56
CA ALA A 154 1.00 -8.45 12.48
C ALA A 154 0.50 -8.07 11.07
N LEU A 155 -0.81 -7.91 10.89
CA LEU A 155 -1.39 -7.50 9.61
C LEU A 155 -1.04 -6.05 9.27
N ASP A 156 -1.20 -5.14 10.23
CA ASP A 156 -0.85 -3.74 10.04
C ASP A 156 0.65 -3.63 9.74
N ASP A 157 1.50 -4.31 10.51
CA ASP A 157 2.95 -4.39 10.25
C ASP A 157 3.27 -4.95 8.86
N ALA A 158 2.57 -5.98 8.41
CA ALA A 158 2.74 -6.55 7.07
C ALA A 158 2.35 -5.57 5.97
N ILE A 159 1.21 -4.89 6.10
CA ILE A 159 0.78 -3.85 5.16
C ILE A 159 1.81 -2.71 5.13
N MET A 160 2.33 -2.31 6.29
CA MET A 160 3.39 -1.29 6.37
C MET A 160 4.70 -1.75 5.73
N ARG A 161 5.06 -3.05 5.83
CA ARG A 161 6.25 -3.64 5.17
C ARG A 161 6.08 -3.80 3.66
N CYS A 162 4.84 -3.91 3.17
CA CYS A 162 4.55 -3.87 1.73
C CYS A 162 4.82 -2.49 1.12
N VAL A 163 5.16 -1.49 1.93
CA VAL A 163 5.45 -0.12 1.51
C VAL A 163 6.84 0.28 2.02
N PRO A 164 7.91 -0.02 1.26
CA PRO A 164 9.24 0.49 1.54
C PRO A 164 9.22 2.01 1.75
N TRP A 165 9.91 2.49 2.79
CA TRP A 165 9.96 3.91 3.17
C TRP A 165 8.59 4.56 3.41
N TRP A 166 7.63 3.80 3.92
CA TRP A 166 6.29 4.33 4.24
C TRP A 166 6.34 5.65 5.02
N HIS A 167 7.27 5.81 5.97
CA HIS A 167 7.39 7.04 6.76
C HIS A 167 7.83 8.27 5.95
N VAL A 168 8.44 8.07 4.79
CA VAL A 168 8.88 9.15 3.87
C VAL A 168 7.86 9.38 2.76
N VAL A 169 7.25 8.30 2.25
CA VAL A 169 6.49 8.32 0.99
C VAL A 169 5.00 8.05 1.20
N CYS A 170 4.60 7.41 2.31
CA CYS A 170 3.23 6.96 2.53
C CYS A 170 2.72 7.27 3.93
N ALA A 171 1.86 8.26 3.98
CA ALA A 171 1.06 8.52 5.14
C ALA A 171 0.13 7.33 5.47
N GLY A 172 0.50 6.54 6.49
CA GLY A 172 -0.40 5.56 7.12
C GLY A 172 -1.52 6.22 7.92
N ASP A 173 -2.38 5.43 8.55
CA ASP A 173 -3.62 5.93 9.18
C ASP A 173 -3.38 6.96 10.30
N GLY A 174 -2.24 6.87 11.00
CA GLY A 174 -1.84 7.85 12.01
C GLY A 174 -1.53 9.26 11.47
N TRP A 175 -1.33 9.42 10.16
CA TRP A 175 -1.02 10.71 9.55
C TRP A 175 -2.24 11.61 9.38
N LEU A 176 -3.44 11.06 9.20
CA LEU A 176 -4.67 11.84 9.23
C LEU A 176 -4.86 12.47 10.62
N THR A 177 -4.65 11.67 11.67
CA THR A 177 -4.68 12.14 13.05
C THR A 177 -3.58 13.16 13.34
N ALA A 178 -2.36 12.93 12.82
CA ALA A 178 -1.26 13.88 13.01
C ALA A 178 -1.48 15.19 12.23
N SER A 179 -2.03 15.11 11.01
CA SER A 179 -2.44 16.27 10.21
C SER A 179 -3.48 17.11 10.94
N ALA A 180 -4.45 16.47 11.60
CA ALA A 180 -5.49 17.17 12.35
C ALA A 180 -4.97 17.92 13.59
N LYS A 181 -3.78 17.57 14.08
CA LYS A 181 -3.11 18.27 15.20
C LYS A 181 -2.22 19.43 14.75
N CYS A 182 -1.92 19.53 13.46
CA CYS A 182 -1.13 20.62 12.91
C CYS A 182 -1.96 21.90 12.80
N ALA A 183 -1.30 23.05 12.71
CA ALA A 183 -1.96 24.28 12.28
C ALA A 183 -2.65 24.05 10.91
N PRO A 184 -3.81 24.68 10.63
CA PRO A 184 -4.61 24.39 9.44
C PRO A 184 -3.82 24.46 8.13
N GLU A 185 -2.96 25.47 7.99
CA GLU A 185 -2.07 25.67 6.85
C GLU A 185 -1.07 24.53 6.64
N HIS A 186 -0.43 24.08 7.72
CA HIS A 186 0.52 22.97 7.73
C HIS A 186 -0.17 21.64 7.42
N GLY A 187 -1.33 21.41 8.05
CA GLY A 187 -2.15 20.21 7.81
C GLY A 187 -2.66 20.14 6.38
N ARG A 188 -2.99 21.30 5.75
CA ARG A 188 -3.40 21.35 4.34
C ARG A 188 -2.26 20.97 3.41
N VAL A 189 -1.06 21.50 3.63
CA VAL A 189 0.13 21.11 2.85
C VAL A 189 0.41 19.61 3.01
N LEU A 190 0.36 19.08 4.22
CA LEU A 190 0.54 17.66 4.49
C LEU A 190 -0.49 16.79 3.77
N THR A 191 -1.76 17.21 3.80
CA THR A 191 -2.89 16.55 3.12
C THR A 191 -2.66 16.48 1.62
N LEU A 192 -2.31 17.60 1.00
CA LEU A 192 -2.08 17.69 -0.44
C LEU A 192 -0.83 16.93 -0.87
N HIS A 193 0.23 16.98 -0.08
CA HIS A 193 1.48 16.31 -0.38
C HIS A 193 1.32 14.79 -0.31
N PHE A 194 0.64 14.24 0.69
CA PHE A 194 0.45 12.79 0.80
C PHE A 194 -0.86 12.26 0.20
N GLY A 195 -1.74 13.14 -0.30
CA GLY A 195 -3.08 12.77 -0.79
C GLY A 195 -3.97 12.18 0.31
N LEU A 196 -3.89 12.71 1.54
CA LEU A 196 -4.56 12.11 2.72
C LEU A 196 -6.09 12.05 2.58
N ASP A 197 -6.65 12.96 1.80
CA ASP A 197 -8.07 13.07 1.47
C ASP A 197 -8.51 12.11 0.34
N GLY A 198 -7.63 11.21 -0.11
CA GLY A 198 -7.89 10.29 -1.21
C GLY A 198 -7.60 10.88 -2.59
N THR A 199 -7.16 12.14 -2.67
CA THR A 199 -6.74 12.75 -3.93
C THR A 199 -5.33 12.33 -4.33
N MET A 200 -4.98 12.59 -5.59
CA MET A 200 -3.62 12.41 -6.10
C MET A 200 -2.63 13.24 -5.26
N PRO A 201 -1.55 12.63 -4.74
CA PRO A 201 -0.44 13.35 -4.13
C PRO A 201 0.10 14.44 -5.06
N ARG A 202 0.43 15.60 -4.50
CA ARG A 202 0.94 16.75 -5.26
C ARG A 202 2.41 17.01 -4.97
N THR A 203 3.11 17.58 -5.95
CA THR A 203 4.42 18.21 -5.79
C THR A 203 4.30 19.54 -5.04
N PHE A 204 5.38 20.03 -4.46
CA PHE A 204 5.44 21.35 -3.83
C PHE A 204 5.13 22.48 -4.82
N GLU A 205 5.49 22.34 -6.09
CA GLU A 205 5.12 23.32 -7.13
C GLU A 205 3.61 23.33 -7.40
N GLU A 206 2.97 22.16 -7.44
CA GLU A 206 1.51 22.04 -7.59
C GLU A 206 0.78 22.59 -6.36
N ILE A 207 1.28 22.29 -5.15
CA ILE A 207 0.74 22.81 -3.89
C ILE A 207 0.87 24.34 -3.85
N ALA A 208 2.04 24.88 -4.18
CA ALA A 208 2.29 26.32 -4.23
C ALA A 208 1.31 27.02 -5.17
N ARG A 209 1.07 26.44 -6.34
CA ARG A 209 0.09 26.95 -7.32
C ARG A 209 -1.34 26.89 -6.79
N GLU A 210 -1.76 25.77 -6.19
CA GLU A 210 -3.11 25.60 -5.65
C GLU A 210 -3.40 26.55 -4.48
N LEU A 211 -2.43 26.70 -3.56
CA LEU A 211 -2.56 27.52 -2.37
C LEU A 211 -2.17 28.99 -2.58
N LYS A 212 -1.72 29.37 -3.78
CA LYS A 212 -1.22 30.71 -4.13
C LYS A 212 -0.08 31.19 -3.20
N ILE A 213 0.85 30.30 -2.89
CA ILE A 213 2.06 30.58 -2.09
C ILE A 213 3.33 30.26 -2.90
N SER A 214 4.51 30.60 -2.38
CA SER A 214 5.78 30.17 -3.01
C SER A 214 6.08 28.70 -2.73
N THR A 215 6.84 28.05 -3.61
CA THR A 215 7.34 26.67 -3.38
C THR A 215 8.18 26.60 -2.10
N SER A 216 8.97 27.63 -1.80
CA SER A 216 9.73 27.71 -0.54
C SER A 216 8.83 27.74 0.69
N ARG A 217 7.70 28.45 0.62
CA ARG A 217 6.73 28.50 1.71
C ARG A 217 6.02 27.15 1.89
N ALA A 218 5.58 26.53 0.80
CA ALA A 218 4.98 25.19 0.84
C ALA A 218 5.94 24.16 1.46
N THR A 219 7.23 24.24 1.11
CA THR A 219 8.26 23.35 1.67
C THR A 219 8.46 23.62 3.17
N ALA A 220 8.51 24.88 3.60
CA ALA A 220 8.65 25.25 5.01
C ALA A 220 7.46 24.80 5.86
N ASP A 221 6.23 24.99 5.35
CA ASP A 221 4.99 24.55 6.00
C ASP A 221 4.95 23.02 6.12
N TRP A 222 5.48 22.29 5.14
CA TRP A 222 5.65 20.83 5.22
C TRP A 222 6.67 20.43 6.30
N TYR A 223 7.84 21.06 6.36
CA TYR A 223 8.81 20.77 7.43
C TYR A 223 8.23 21.04 8.82
N ALA A 224 7.48 22.12 8.98
CA ALA A 224 6.78 22.44 10.23
C ALA A 224 5.74 21.36 10.59
N ALA A 225 4.95 20.91 9.61
CA ALA A 225 4.01 19.81 9.78
C ALA A 225 4.72 18.51 10.19
N MET A 226 5.78 18.15 9.48
CA MET A 226 6.57 16.93 9.73
C MET A 226 7.19 16.93 11.13
N HIS A 227 7.72 18.06 11.58
CA HIS A 227 8.28 18.19 12.91
C HIS A 227 7.21 17.94 13.99
N ALA A 228 6.01 18.52 13.82
CA ALA A 228 4.89 18.28 14.72
C ALA A 228 4.42 16.81 14.71
N VAL A 229 4.41 16.16 13.54
CA VAL A 229 4.05 14.74 13.39
C VAL A 229 5.04 13.82 14.09
N LEU A 230 6.35 14.10 13.95
CA LEU A 230 7.42 13.29 14.53
C LEU A 230 7.53 13.44 16.06
N GLN A 231 7.13 14.58 16.63
CA GLN A 231 7.09 14.78 18.09
C GLN A 231 5.91 14.08 18.80
N VAL A 232 4.93 13.57 18.04
CA VAL A 232 3.72 12.91 18.56
C VAL A 232 3.88 11.38 18.59
N ARG A 233 4.98 10.84 18.06
CA ARG A 233 5.34 9.42 18.14
C ARG A 233 6.34 9.17 19.25
#